data_AF-A0AAW5V694-F1
#
_entry.id   AF-A0AAW5V694-F1
#
_cell.length_a   1.000
_cell.length_b   1.000
_cell.length_c   1.000
_cell.angle_alpha   90.00
_cell.angle_beta   90.00
_cell.angle_gamma   90.00
#
_symmetry.space_group_name_H-M   'P 1'
#
loop_
_entity.id
_entity.type
_entity.pdbx_description
1 polymer ?
#
loop_
_entity_poly.entity_id
_entity_poly.type
_entity_poly.pdbx_seq_one_letter_code
_entity_poly.pdbx_strand_id
1 'polypeptide(L)'
;MHNIDGDMRSFVVLIFALSLWFCSSEPEKNPNRDPYSLETLLFLEEVLLDVWENPSAKEDAMSRLRYVCRTKDTDDGYLCYMWGLLEYQRGNYNESYAGFRKALEKNPNDTLYKNMLRLSAEKSGNLADLKAHSYDGEVLASLSELEKQCKEEKSPNISTFQFLIERGVFTKESLKRGSFSTCFQKLEPNEQISLQKQIRNPNVSYKERLYADQMKSDPFTKIWDTSSYHRGEWGKEMVGGTQGAVSATVSSNADGNPSLVTGSIRPSPMTEAWRKVKLTSLSGNEAQAKEAFKQFLTEVRVSKTKGKSEAMMATALERAAKLLLEQDPSYVKIRFLAKEL
;
A
#
# COMPACT_ATOMS: atom_id res chain seq x y z
N MET A 1 5.42 62.86 44.03
CA MET A 1 5.59 62.79 42.57
C MET A 1 6.47 61.60 42.25
N HIS A 2 5.88 60.48 41.86
CA HIS A 2 6.43 59.54 40.89
C HIS A 2 5.26 58.66 40.42
N ASN A 3 4.83 58.90 39.18
CA ASN A 3 3.87 58.07 38.47
C ASN A 3 4.54 56.74 38.15
N ILE A 4 3.93 55.63 38.60
CA ILE A 4 4.19 54.30 38.05
C ILE A 4 2.87 53.87 37.42
N ASP A 5 2.59 54.43 36.25
CA ASP A 5 1.50 54.00 35.37
C ASP A 5 2.09 53.78 33.98
N GLY A 6 2.49 52.54 33.75
CA GLY A 6 3.08 52.12 32.49
C GLY A 6 3.99 50.94 32.69
N ASP A 7 3.43 49.74 32.81
CA ASP A 7 3.92 48.58 32.02
C ASP A 7 3.20 47.24 32.28
N MET A 8 2.09 47.19 33.03
CA MET A 8 1.41 45.89 33.24
C MET A 8 0.69 45.34 32.00
N ARG A 9 0.39 46.16 30.98
CA ARG A 9 -0.24 45.67 29.73
C ARG A 9 0.78 45.11 28.74
N SER A 10 2.00 45.64 28.70
CA SER A 10 3.05 45.16 27.80
C SER A 10 3.59 43.79 28.24
N PHE A 11 3.68 43.54 29.55
CA PHE A 11 4.18 42.27 30.08
C PHE A 11 3.20 41.09 29.91
N VAL A 12 1.89 41.34 30.02
CA VAL A 12 0.87 40.28 29.84
C VAL A 12 0.73 39.88 28.37
N VAL A 13 0.92 40.81 27.43
CA VAL A 13 0.92 40.52 25.98
C VAL A 13 2.18 39.74 25.58
N LEU A 14 3.33 40.00 26.20
CA LEU A 14 4.58 39.28 25.95
C LEU A 14 4.55 37.83 26.46
N ILE A 15 3.89 37.57 27.60
CA ILE A 15 3.73 36.21 28.13
C ILE A 15 2.74 35.39 27.28
N PHE A 16 1.67 36.01 26.78
CA PHE A 16 0.76 35.35 25.83
C PHE A 16 1.40 35.10 24.45
N ALA A 17 2.22 36.03 23.96
CA ALA A 17 2.93 35.85 22.68
C ALA A 17 4.03 34.76 22.75
N LEU A 18 4.67 34.58 23.90
CA LEU A 18 5.67 33.50 24.10
C LEU A 18 5.04 32.13 24.37
N SER A 19 3.77 32.08 24.80
CA SER A 19 3.02 30.82 24.97
C SER A 19 2.42 30.25 23.66
N LEU A 20 2.35 31.06 22.61
CA LEU A 20 1.88 30.65 21.27
C LEU A 20 3.02 30.20 20.33
N TRP A 21 4.27 30.24 20.79
CA TRP A 21 5.44 29.72 20.06
C TRP A 21 5.91 28.33 20.52
N PHE A 22 5.21 27.73 21.48
CA PHE A 22 5.25 26.28 21.70
C PHE A 22 4.10 25.59 20.97
N CYS A 23 3.84 25.98 19.72
CA CYS A 23 3.33 24.99 18.77
C CYS A 23 4.48 24.02 18.55
N SER A 24 4.31 22.79 19.03
CA SER A 24 5.08 21.62 18.68
C SER A 24 5.44 21.66 17.20
N SER A 25 6.67 22.07 16.87
CA SER A 25 7.26 21.75 15.59
C SER A 25 7.26 20.23 15.55
N GLU A 26 6.36 19.64 14.77
CA GLU A 26 6.53 18.25 14.36
C GLU A 26 8.00 18.12 13.90
N PRO A 27 8.73 17.12 14.39
CA PRO A 27 10.13 16.95 13.98
C PRO A 27 10.17 16.98 12.45
N GLU A 28 10.96 17.89 11.88
CA GLU A 28 11.06 18.10 10.44
C GLU A 28 11.15 16.73 9.76
N LYS A 29 10.07 16.35 9.05
CA LYS A 29 10.01 15.10 8.29
C LYS A 29 11.20 15.10 7.35
N ASN A 30 12.19 14.24 7.60
CA ASN A 30 13.19 13.94 6.60
C ASN A 30 12.59 12.88 5.67
N PRO A 31 12.14 13.23 4.45
CA PRO A 31 11.36 12.32 3.60
C PRO A 31 12.17 11.07 3.17
N ASN A 32 13.50 11.15 3.26
CA ASN A 32 14.40 10.04 2.92
C ASN A 32 14.66 9.09 4.11
N ARG A 33 14.36 9.52 5.35
CA ARG A 33 14.56 8.74 6.58
C ARG A 33 13.24 8.26 7.19
N ASP A 34 12.23 9.10 7.17
CA ASP A 34 10.94 8.89 7.82
C ASP A 34 9.83 8.91 6.77
N PRO A 35 9.62 7.77 6.07
CA PRO A 35 8.65 7.67 4.98
C PRO A 35 7.19 7.86 5.42
N TYR A 36 6.93 7.83 6.73
CA TYR A 36 5.61 7.91 7.34
C TYR A 36 5.64 8.88 8.52
N SER A 37 4.53 9.58 8.79
CA SER A 37 4.39 10.25 10.08
C SER A 37 4.28 9.21 11.20
N LEU A 38 4.73 9.59 12.40
CA LEU A 38 4.57 8.75 13.59
C LEU A 38 3.09 8.42 13.85
N GLU A 39 2.18 9.36 13.61
CA GLU A 39 0.73 9.13 13.71
C GLU A 39 0.27 8.00 12.76
N THR A 40 0.73 8.02 11.51
CA THR A 40 0.42 6.98 10.53
C THR A 40 0.97 5.62 10.96
N LEU A 41 2.20 5.57 11.50
CA LEU A 41 2.81 4.33 12.01
C LEU A 41 2.07 3.76 13.22
N LEU A 42 1.66 4.60 14.16
CA LEU A 42 0.88 4.18 15.33
C LEU A 42 -0.51 3.69 14.93
N PHE A 43 -1.16 4.36 13.97
CA PHE A 43 -2.44 3.90 13.45
C PHE A 43 -2.31 2.55 12.72
N LEU A 44 -1.25 2.40 11.91
CA LEU A 44 -0.91 1.15 11.23
C LEU A 44 -0.67 -0.01 12.21
N GLU A 45 0.09 0.25 13.28
CA GLU A 45 0.34 -0.71 14.36
C GLU A 45 -0.99 -1.24 14.90
N GLU A 46 -1.91 -0.35 15.27
CA GLU A 46 -3.22 -0.75 15.80
C GLU A 46 -4.01 -1.60 14.79
N VAL A 47 -4.10 -1.16 13.53
CA VAL A 47 -4.82 -1.88 12.47
C VAL A 47 -4.20 -3.27 12.25
N LEU A 48 -2.87 -3.37 12.19
CA LEU A 48 -2.17 -4.64 11.96
C LEU A 48 -2.30 -5.60 13.14
N LEU A 49 -2.37 -5.09 14.38
CA LEU A 49 -2.59 -5.91 15.57
C LEU A 49 -4.04 -6.42 15.66
N ASP A 50 -5.02 -5.58 15.35
CA ASP A 50 -6.44 -5.95 15.37
C ASP A 50 -6.76 -7.11 14.40
N VAL A 51 -5.98 -7.24 13.30
CA VAL A 51 -6.07 -8.38 12.36
C VAL A 51 -5.81 -9.73 13.03
N TRP A 52 -5.03 -9.77 14.11
CA TRP A 52 -4.64 -11.01 14.81
C TRP A 52 -5.59 -11.41 15.94
N GLU A 53 -6.51 -10.53 16.33
CA GLU A 53 -7.37 -10.74 17.50
C GLU A 53 -8.47 -11.77 17.22
N ASN A 54 -9.39 -11.43 16.33
CA ASN A 54 -10.50 -12.28 15.93
C ASN A 54 -11.13 -11.73 14.63
N PRO A 55 -12.00 -12.51 13.95
CA PRO A 55 -12.62 -12.06 12.70
C PRO A 55 -13.40 -10.74 12.83
N SER A 56 -14.07 -10.46 13.95
CA SER A 56 -14.79 -9.19 14.15
C SER A 56 -13.84 -8.00 14.24
N ALA A 57 -12.78 -8.12 15.06
CA ALA A 57 -11.77 -7.09 15.21
C ALA A 57 -11.06 -6.79 13.87
N LYS A 58 -10.85 -7.82 13.04
CA LYS A 58 -10.34 -7.65 11.68
C LYS A 58 -11.28 -6.81 10.81
N GLU A 59 -12.59 -7.06 10.82
CA GLU A 59 -13.55 -6.24 10.08
C GLU A 59 -13.65 -4.80 10.60
N ASP A 60 -13.57 -4.62 11.92
CA ASP A 60 -13.55 -3.30 12.55
C ASP A 60 -12.30 -2.52 12.16
N ALA A 61 -11.13 -3.17 12.15
CA ALA A 61 -9.87 -2.59 11.70
C ALA A 61 -9.94 -2.15 10.23
N MET A 62 -10.51 -2.97 9.36
CA MET A 62 -10.73 -2.63 7.95
C MET A 62 -11.70 -1.46 7.79
N SER A 63 -12.77 -1.42 8.59
CA SER A 63 -13.73 -0.32 8.60
C SER A 63 -13.11 1.00 9.06
N ARG A 64 -12.30 0.95 10.13
CA ARG A 64 -11.52 2.10 10.62
C ARG A 64 -10.52 2.57 9.57
N LEU A 65 -9.77 1.67 8.95
CA LEU A 65 -8.81 2.00 7.91
C LEU A 65 -9.48 2.68 6.70
N ARG A 66 -10.61 2.13 6.24
CA ARG A 66 -11.43 2.74 5.19
C ARG A 66 -11.94 4.12 5.57
N TYR A 67 -12.45 4.28 6.79
CA TYR A 67 -12.91 5.58 7.30
C TYR A 67 -11.77 6.60 7.28
N VAL A 68 -10.64 6.26 7.89
CA VAL A 68 -9.47 7.14 7.96
C VAL A 68 -8.95 7.50 6.57
N CYS A 69 -8.83 6.55 5.64
CA CYS A 69 -8.49 6.85 4.25
C CYS A 69 -9.45 7.88 3.61
N ARG A 70 -10.75 7.77 3.87
CA ARG A 70 -11.77 8.63 3.25
C ARG A 70 -11.89 10.00 3.89
N THR A 71 -11.59 10.13 5.18
CA THR A 71 -11.84 11.35 5.95
C THR A 71 -10.59 12.11 6.35
N LYS A 72 -9.44 11.45 6.47
CA LYS A 72 -8.17 12.14 6.75
C LYS A 72 -7.49 12.55 5.46
N ASP A 73 -7.02 13.78 5.43
CA ASP A 73 -6.18 14.29 4.37
C ASP A 73 -4.72 13.97 4.69
N THR A 74 -4.30 12.72 4.46
CA THR A 74 -2.86 12.41 4.41
C THR A 74 -2.40 12.63 2.97
N ASP A 75 -1.47 13.56 2.77
CA ASP A 75 -1.02 14.03 1.45
C ASP A 75 -0.39 12.94 0.57
N ASP A 76 -0.13 11.75 1.11
CA ASP A 76 0.59 10.67 0.44
C ASP A 76 -0.30 9.55 -0.13
N GLY A 77 -1.61 9.53 0.16
CA GLY A 77 -2.51 8.44 -0.28
C GLY A 77 -2.24 7.08 0.36
N TYR A 78 -1.34 7.00 1.34
CA TYR A 78 -0.79 5.74 1.85
C TYR A 78 -1.85 4.85 2.49
N LEU A 79 -2.68 5.43 3.36
CA LEU A 79 -3.71 4.68 4.07
C LEU A 79 -4.77 4.13 3.10
N CYS A 80 -5.04 4.86 2.01
CA CYS A 80 -5.93 4.41 0.95
C CYS A 80 -5.34 3.28 0.13
N TYR A 81 -4.03 3.35 -0.16
CA TYR A 81 -3.32 2.25 -0.80
C TYR A 81 -3.35 0.99 0.05
N MET A 82 -3.05 1.10 1.35
CA MET A 82 -3.08 -0.02 2.27
C MET A 82 -4.48 -0.65 2.35
N TRP A 83 -5.52 0.18 2.49
CA TRP A 83 -6.89 -0.29 2.45
C TRP A 83 -7.16 -1.06 1.15
N GLY A 84 -6.80 -0.47 0.00
CA GLY A 84 -6.94 -1.09 -1.31
C GLY A 84 -6.24 -2.44 -1.41
N LEU A 85 -5.01 -2.54 -0.89
CA LEU A 85 -4.19 -3.76 -0.91
C LEU A 85 -4.79 -4.87 -0.06
N LEU A 86 -5.24 -4.55 1.16
CA LEU A 86 -5.87 -5.50 2.06
C LEU A 86 -7.18 -6.03 1.49
N GLU A 87 -8.01 -5.16 0.89
CA GLU A 87 -9.24 -5.60 0.22
C GLU A 87 -8.96 -6.43 -1.03
N TYR A 88 -7.91 -6.09 -1.80
CA TYR A 88 -7.50 -6.87 -2.97
C TYR A 88 -7.22 -8.33 -2.57
N GLN A 89 -6.55 -8.53 -1.45
CA GLN A 89 -6.15 -9.85 -0.95
C GLN A 89 -7.31 -10.65 -0.39
N ARG A 90 -8.29 -9.96 0.19
CA ARG A 90 -9.55 -10.56 0.63
C ARG A 90 -10.46 -10.94 -0.54
N GLY A 91 -10.11 -10.58 -1.77
CA GLY A 91 -10.93 -10.78 -2.96
C GLY A 91 -12.02 -9.72 -3.13
N ASN A 92 -12.04 -8.70 -2.28
CA ASN A 92 -13.01 -7.60 -2.31
C ASN A 92 -12.57 -6.55 -3.34
N TYR A 93 -12.52 -6.94 -4.61
CA TYR A 93 -11.92 -6.14 -5.68
C TYR A 93 -12.61 -4.79 -5.93
N ASN A 94 -13.90 -4.67 -5.60
CA ASN A 94 -14.63 -3.38 -5.69
C ASN A 94 -14.15 -2.38 -4.63
N GLU A 95 -14.04 -2.81 -3.37
CA GLU A 95 -13.51 -1.94 -2.30
C GLU A 95 -12.03 -1.64 -2.56
N SER A 96 -11.29 -2.63 -3.08
CA SER A 96 -9.91 -2.46 -3.50
C SER A 96 -9.74 -1.37 -4.57
N TYR A 97 -10.57 -1.40 -5.62
CA TYR A 97 -10.62 -0.39 -6.67
C TYR A 97 -10.91 1.01 -6.08
N ALA A 98 -11.88 1.11 -5.17
CA ALA A 98 -12.20 2.38 -4.50
C ALA A 98 -11.03 2.93 -3.67
N GLY A 99 -10.30 2.04 -2.97
CA GLY A 99 -9.10 2.41 -2.20
C GLY A 99 -7.97 2.93 -3.08
N PHE A 100 -7.62 2.21 -4.15
CA PHE A 100 -6.57 2.66 -5.06
C PHE A 100 -6.95 3.90 -5.86
N ARG A 101 -8.24 4.09 -6.18
CA ARG A 101 -8.71 5.33 -6.82
C ARG A 101 -8.47 6.53 -5.91
N LYS A 102 -8.82 6.40 -4.62
CA LYS A 102 -8.55 7.43 -3.62
C LYS A 102 -7.05 7.67 -3.39
N ALA A 103 -6.24 6.61 -3.37
CA ALA A 103 -4.79 6.74 -3.28
C ALA A 103 -4.23 7.54 -4.47
N LEU A 104 -4.70 7.25 -5.69
CA LEU A 104 -4.29 7.96 -6.90
C LEU A 104 -4.77 9.41 -6.94
N GLU A 105 -5.96 9.72 -6.39
CA GLU A 105 -6.41 11.11 -6.23
C GLU A 105 -5.43 11.94 -5.38
N LYS A 106 -4.81 11.32 -4.37
CA LYS A 106 -3.83 11.97 -3.49
C LYS A 106 -2.45 12.09 -4.15
N ASN A 107 -2.02 11.06 -4.87
CA ASN A 107 -0.75 11.08 -5.61
C ASN A 107 -0.94 10.63 -7.08
N PRO A 108 -1.35 11.54 -7.98
CA PRO A 108 -1.74 11.19 -9.36
C PRO A 108 -0.61 10.65 -10.23
N ASN A 109 0.64 10.84 -9.82
CA ASN A 109 1.81 10.38 -10.57
C ASN A 109 2.39 9.08 -10.01
N ASP A 110 1.76 8.51 -8.99
CA ASP A 110 2.21 7.25 -8.42
C ASP A 110 1.87 6.06 -9.33
N THR A 111 2.90 5.42 -9.83
CA THR A 111 2.83 4.32 -10.78
C THR A 111 2.41 3.01 -10.12
N LEU A 112 2.77 2.80 -8.85
CA LEU A 112 2.29 1.67 -8.07
C LEU A 112 0.77 1.77 -7.89
N TYR A 113 0.25 2.96 -7.60
CA TYR A 113 -1.20 3.19 -7.48
C TYR A 113 -1.91 2.97 -8.79
N LYS A 114 -1.38 3.49 -9.91
CA LYS A 114 -1.92 3.26 -11.26
C LYS A 114 -2.01 1.77 -11.58
N ASN A 115 -0.94 1.01 -11.32
CA ASN A 115 -0.93 -0.41 -11.60
C ASN A 115 -1.92 -1.18 -10.71
N MET A 116 -1.97 -0.89 -9.41
CA MET A 116 -2.91 -1.55 -8.50
C MET A 116 -4.37 -1.19 -8.78
N LEU A 117 -4.65 0.06 -9.17
CA LEU A 117 -5.96 0.50 -9.64
C LEU A 117 -6.39 -0.30 -10.88
N ARG A 118 -5.50 -0.44 -11.88
CA ARG A 118 -5.73 -1.24 -13.09
C ARG A 118 -6.03 -2.70 -12.75
N LEU A 119 -5.18 -3.35 -11.95
CA LEU A 119 -5.37 -4.75 -11.55
C LEU A 119 -6.70 -4.96 -10.81
N SER A 120 -7.07 -4.01 -9.95
CA SER A 120 -8.34 -4.07 -9.23
C SER A 120 -9.53 -3.86 -10.16
N ALA A 121 -9.42 -2.97 -11.15
CA ALA A 121 -10.44 -2.76 -12.18
C ALA A 121 -10.66 -4.02 -13.02
N GLU A 122 -9.59 -4.70 -13.44
CA GLU A 122 -9.66 -5.97 -14.18
C GLU A 122 -10.42 -7.04 -13.39
N LYS A 123 -10.11 -7.17 -12.09
CA LYS A 123 -10.71 -8.18 -11.22
C LYS A 123 -12.14 -7.86 -10.80
N SER A 124 -12.49 -6.59 -10.72
CA SER A 124 -13.83 -6.13 -10.31
C SER A 124 -14.79 -5.85 -11.47
N GLY A 125 -14.29 -5.82 -12.71
CA GLY A 125 -15.10 -5.43 -13.87
C GLY A 125 -15.24 -3.90 -14.05
N ASN A 126 -14.51 -3.09 -13.28
CA ASN A 126 -14.57 -1.62 -13.32
C ASN A 126 -13.69 -0.99 -14.41
N LEU A 127 -13.35 -1.71 -15.48
CA LEU A 127 -12.55 -1.15 -16.58
C LEU A 127 -13.26 0.00 -17.30
N ALA A 128 -14.58 -0.05 -17.43
CA ALA A 128 -15.37 1.02 -18.05
C ALA A 128 -15.36 2.30 -17.19
N ASP A 129 -15.50 2.16 -15.86
CA ASP A 129 -15.39 3.30 -14.92
C ASP A 129 -13.99 3.90 -14.98
N LEU A 130 -12.95 3.05 -14.92
CA LEU A 130 -11.56 3.49 -15.05
C LEU A 130 -11.31 4.26 -16.35
N LYS A 131 -11.83 3.76 -17.47
CA LYS A 131 -11.69 4.38 -18.80
C LYS A 131 -12.33 5.76 -18.87
N ALA A 132 -13.49 5.95 -18.23
CA ALA A 132 -14.20 7.22 -18.21
C ALA A 132 -13.62 8.25 -17.23
N HIS A 133 -12.86 7.78 -16.23
CA HIS A 133 -12.46 8.59 -15.09
C HIS A 133 -11.34 9.59 -15.40
N SER A 134 -10.35 9.22 -16.21
CA SER A 134 -9.22 10.09 -16.52
C SER A 134 -8.48 9.66 -17.79
N TYR A 135 -7.64 10.55 -18.33
CA TYR A 135 -6.76 10.23 -19.46
C TYR A 135 -5.88 9.01 -19.18
N ASP A 136 -5.26 8.95 -18.00
CA ASP A 136 -4.45 7.80 -17.58
C ASP A 136 -5.31 6.56 -17.37
N GLY A 137 -6.55 6.72 -16.86
CA GLY A 137 -7.51 5.64 -16.74
C GLY A 137 -7.89 5.04 -18.10
N GLU A 138 -8.09 5.87 -19.12
CA GLU A 138 -8.33 5.43 -20.50
C GLU A 138 -7.16 4.60 -21.05
N VAL A 139 -5.92 5.02 -20.78
CA VAL A 139 -4.71 4.28 -21.14
C VAL A 139 -4.63 2.94 -20.44
N LEU A 140 -4.81 2.92 -19.12
CA LEU A 140 -4.73 1.70 -18.32
C LEU A 140 -5.81 0.69 -18.71
N ALA A 141 -7.05 1.15 -18.89
CA ALA A 141 -8.16 0.29 -19.29
C ALA A 141 -7.94 -0.28 -20.71
N SER A 142 -7.49 0.55 -21.65
CA SER A 142 -7.20 0.10 -23.02
C SER A 142 -6.04 -0.90 -23.08
N LEU A 143 -5.02 -0.73 -22.22
CA LEU A 143 -3.93 -1.68 -22.07
C LEU A 143 -4.43 -3.04 -21.54
N SER A 144 -5.28 -3.03 -20.51
CA SER A 144 -5.91 -4.24 -19.95
C SER A 144 -6.79 -4.97 -20.97
N GLU A 145 -7.60 -4.22 -21.73
CA GLU A 145 -8.45 -4.76 -22.80
C GLU A 145 -7.59 -5.44 -23.88
N LEU A 146 -6.49 -4.81 -24.29
CA LEU A 146 -5.55 -5.39 -25.25
C LEU A 146 -4.87 -6.64 -24.68
N GLU A 147 -4.40 -6.60 -23.42
CA GLU A 147 -3.77 -7.76 -22.76
C GLU A 147 -4.73 -8.96 -22.76
N LYS A 148 -6.01 -8.72 -22.45
CA LYS A 148 -7.05 -9.75 -22.49
C LYS A 148 -7.28 -10.30 -23.89
N GLN A 149 -7.41 -9.44 -24.90
CA GLN A 149 -7.56 -9.87 -26.31
C GLN A 149 -6.39 -10.75 -26.76
N CYS A 150 -5.17 -10.34 -26.41
CA CYS A 150 -3.96 -11.08 -26.75
C CYS A 150 -3.88 -12.45 -26.07
N LYS A 151 -4.30 -12.56 -24.79
CA LYS A 151 -4.37 -13.83 -24.06
C LYS A 151 -5.46 -14.77 -24.60
N GLU A 152 -6.59 -14.22 -25.04
CA GLU A 152 -7.73 -14.99 -25.59
C GLU A 152 -7.57 -15.35 -27.07
N GLU A 153 -6.38 -15.13 -27.65
CA GLU A 153 -6.05 -15.36 -29.06
C GLU A 153 -6.95 -14.66 -30.10
N LYS A 154 -7.78 -13.71 -29.67
CA LYS A 154 -8.60 -12.89 -30.56
C LYS A 154 -7.71 -12.04 -31.44
N SER A 155 -8.16 -11.75 -32.67
CA SER A 155 -7.48 -10.78 -33.52
C SER A 155 -7.50 -9.42 -32.82
N PRO A 156 -6.33 -8.84 -32.50
CA PRO A 156 -6.29 -7.60 -31.75
C PRO A 156 -6.79 -6.44 -32.61
N ASN A 157 -7.50 -5.51 -31.98
CA ASN A 157 -7.99 -4.34 -32.71
C ASN A 157 -6.84 -3.37 -32.99
N ILE A 158 -6.56 -3.11 -34.27
CA ILE A 158 -5.55 -2.14 -34.73
C ILE A 158 -5.72 -0.77 -34.05
N SER A 159 -6.95 -0.31 -33.85
CA SER A 159 -7.24 1.00 -33.24
C SER A 159 -6.76 1.07 -31.79
N THR A 160 -6.78 -0.05 -31.05
CA THR A 160 -6.27 -0.12 -29.68
C THR A 160 -4.73 -0.01 -29.66
N PHE A 161 -4.04 -0.69 -30.57
CA PHE A 161 -2.59 -0.52 -30.72
C PHE A 161 -2.23 0.92 -31.11
N GLN A 162 -2.95 1.50 -32.08
CA GLN A 162 -2.74 2.89 -32.49
C GLN A 162 -2.90 3.85 -31.32
N PHE A 163 -4.02 3.75 -30.59
CA PHE A 163 -4.31 4.55 -29.41
C PHE A 163 -3.17 4.50 -28.37
N LEU A 164 -2.65 3.30 -28.08
CA LEU A 164 -1.58 3.11 -27.10
C LEU A 164 -0.21 3.59 -27.62
N ILE A 165 0.05 3.48 -28.92
CA ILE A 165 1.27 3.99 -29.57
C ILE A 165 1.30 5.52 -29.54
N GLU A 166 0.21 6.18 -29.90
CA GLU A 166 0.08 7.65 -29.89
C GLU A 166 0.34 8.22 -28.49
N ARG A 167 0.04 7.45 -27.45
CA ARG A 167 0.23 7.82 -26.04
C ARG A 167 1.56 7.32 -25.44
N GLY A 168 2.45 6.77 -26.26
CA GLY A 168 3.81 6.40 -25.87
C GLY A 168 3.93 5.15 -24.99
N VAL A 169 2.90 4.29 -24.95
CA VAL A 169 2.92 3.04 -24.17
C VAL A 169 3.88 2.02 -24.80
N PHE A 170 3.96 2.01 -26.13
CA PHE A 170 4.78 1.06 -26.88
C PHE A 170 6.00 1.69 -27.53
N THR A 171 7.09 0.93 -27.52
CA THR A 171 8.31 1.17 -28.31
C THR A 171 8.41 0.13 -29.42
N LYS A 172 9.25 0.40 -30.44
CA LYS A 172 9.55 -0.59 -31.49
C LYS A 172 10.08 -1.90 -30.89
N GLU A 173 10.94 -1.80 -29.88
CA GLU A 173 11.52 -2.98 -29.21
C GLU A 173 10.47 -3.75 -28.41
N SER A 174 9.56 -3.07 -27.69
CA SER A 174 8.51 -3.77 -26.94
C SER A 174 7.51 -4.49 -27.83
N LEU A 175 7.24 -3.98 -29.05
CA LEU A 175 6.41 -4.70 -30.02
C LEU A 175 7.17 -5.84 -30.72
N LYS A 176 8.50 -5.79 -30.77
CA LYS A 176 9.32 -6.85 -31.37
C LYS A 176 9.60 -8.01 -30.41
N ARG A 177 9.87 -7.71 -29.14
CA ARG A 177 10.34 -8.69 -28.14
C ARG A 177 9.59 -8.68 -26.81
N GLY A 178 8.61 -7.79 -26.63
CA GLY A 178 7.83 -7.70 -25.39
C GLY A 178 6.65 -8.66 -25.34
N SER A 179 5.87 -8.54 -24.26
CA SER A 179 4.69 -9.38 -23.98
C SER A 179 3.58 -9.30 -25.04
N PHE A 180 3.53 -8.20 -25.79
CA PHE A 180 2.55 -8.00 -26.87
C PHE A 180 3.07 -8.40 -28.25
N SER A 181 4.31 -8.90 -28.37
CA SER A 181 4.95 -9.16 -29.67
C SER A 181 4.22 -10.20 -30.51
N THR A 182 3.87 -11.33 -29.92
CA THR A 182 3.13 -12.41 -30.58
C THR A 182 1.75 -11.95 -31.05
N CYS A 183 1.07 -11.16 -30.21
CA CYS A 183 -0.24 -10.58 -30.53
C CYS A 183 -0.14 -9.54 -31.65
N PHE A 184 0.85 -8.64 -31.58
CA PHE A 184 1.10 -7.63 -32.61
C PHE A 184 1.43 -8.26 -33.97
N GLN A 185 2.14 -9.39 -33.98
CA GLN A 185 2.46 -10.15 -35.20
C GLN A 185 1.23 -10.76 -35.89
N LYS A 186 0.08 -10.83 -35.20
CA LYS A 186 -1.20 -11.28 -35.80
C LYS A 186 -1.88 -10.20 -36.65
N LEU A 187 -1.46 -8.94 -36.54
CA LEU A 187 -1.96 -7.86 -37.42
C LEU A 187 -1.44 -8.06 -38.85
N GLU A 188 -2.12 -7.47 -39.83
CA GLU A 188 -1.66 -7.54 -41.21
C GLU A 188 -0.30 -6.82 -41.40
N PRO A 189 0.59 -7.27 -42.29
CA PRO A 189 1.92 -6.68 -42.44
C PRO A 189 1.91 -5.17 -42.73
N ASN A 190 0.93 -4.69 -43.51
CA ASN A 190 0.72 -3.27 -43.80
C ASN A 190 0.31 -2.47 -42.55
N GLU A 191 -0.55 -3.03 -41.69
CA GLU A 191 -0.96 -2.46 -40.41
C GLU A 191 0.24 -2.36 -39.46
N GLN A 192 1.02 -3.42 -39.35
CA GLN A 192 2.24 -3.44 -38.54
C GLN A 192 3.21 -2.33 -38.96
N ILE A 193 3.47 -2.20 -40.27
CA ILE A 193 4.34 -1.15 -40.84
C ILE A 193 3.78 0.24 -40.54
N SER A 194 2.48 0.44 -40.71
CA SER A 194 1.81 1.72 -40.43
C SER A 194 1.98 2.13 -38.96
N LEU A 195 1.66 1.22 -38.03
CA LEU A 195 1.79 1.45 -36.59
C LEU A 195 3.24 1.71 -36.17
N GLN A 196 4.20 0.94 -36.70
CA GLN A 196 5.62 1.14 -36.38
C GLN A 196 6.17 2.50 -36.85
N LYS A 197 5.62 3.08 -37.93
CA LYS A 197 5.96 4.44 -38.39
C LYS A 197 5.42 5.52 -37.45
N GLN A 198 4.30 5.27 -36.78
CA GLN A 198 3.67 6.20 -35.85
C GLN A 198 4.37 6.26 -34.49
N ILE A 199 5.18 5.25 -34.15
CA ILE A 199 6.05 5.25 -32.97
C ILE A 199 7.12 6.33 -33.15
N ARG A 200 6.77 7.56 -32.79
CA ARG A 200 7.72 8.65 -32.55
C ARG A 200 8.48 8.25 -31.29
N ASN A 201 9.81 8.24 -31.29
CA ASN A 201 10.56 8.00 -30.05
C ASN A 201 10.18 9.07 -29.02
N PRO A 202 9.43 8.75 -27.94
CA PRO A 202 9.10 9.71 -26.91
C PRO A 202 10.07 9.50 -25.72
N ASN A 203 10.45 10.61 -25.09
CA ASN A 203 11.17 10.60 -23.82
C ASN A 203 10.45 9.69 -22.80
N VAL A 204 11.24 8.82 -22.18
CA VAL A 204 10.88 7.83 -21.15
C VAL A 204 10.00 6.70 -21.67
N SER A 205 10.66 5.64 -22.13
CA SER A 205 10.04 4.35 -22.39
C SER A 205 9.19 3.91 -21.20
N TYR A 206 8.06 3.25 -21.41
CA TYR A 206 7.34 2.51 -20.36
C TYR A 206 8.30 1.62 -19.55
N LYS A 207 9.36 1.09 -20.19
CA LYS A 207 10.46 0.35 -19.56
C LYS A 207 11.30 1.23 -18.62
N GLU A 208 11.61 2.48 -18.98
CA GLU A 208 12.34 3.43 -18.13
C GLU A 208 11.47 4.00 -17.01
N ARG A 209 10.16 4.19 -17.24
CA ARG A 209 9.17 4.43 -16.16
C ARG A 209 9.12 3.24 -15.22
N LEU A 210 8.95 2.02 -15.74
CA LEU A 210 8.95 0.79 -14.96
C LEU A 210 10.28 0.55 -14.22
N TYR A 211 11.43 0.89 -14.81
CA TYR A 211 12.73 0.83 -14.12
C TYR A 211 12.88 1.93 -13.09
N ALA A 212 12.45 3.17 -13.37
CA ALA A 212 12.38 4.23 -12.37
C ALA A 212 11.42 3.86 -11.22
N ASP A 213 10.38 3.07 -11.49
CA ASP A 213 9.42 2.53 -10.52
C ASP A 213 9.98 1.35 -9.73
N GLN A 214 10.77 0.47 -10.35
CA GLN A 214 11.52 -0.60 -9.67
C GLN A 214 12.68 -0.06 -8.82
N MET A 215 13.23 1.10 -9.21
CA MET A 215 14.33 1.78 -8.51
C MET A 215 13.86 2.86 -7.53
N LYS A 216 12.58 3.26 -7.57
CA LYS A 216 12.00 4.11 -6.53
C LYS A 216 12.02 3.30 -5.24
N SER A 217 12.80 3.74 -4.26
CA SER A 217 12.64 3.29 -2.88
C SER A 217 11.32 3.85 -2.38
N ASP A 218 10.24 3.24 -2.81
CA ASP A 218 8.91 3.66 -2.45
C ASP A 218 8.75 3.46 -0.93
N PRO A 219 8.36 4.50 -0.16
CA PRO A 219 7.87 4.38 1.21
C PRO A 219 7.15 3.04 1.48
N PHE A 220 6.23 2.64 0.59
CA PHE A 220 5.40 1.42 0.71
C PHE A 220 6.22 0.13 0.91
N THR A 221 7.35 0.00 0.22
CA THR A 221 8.23 -1.19 0.28
C THR A 221 8.80 -1.42 1.67
N LYS A 222 8.82 -0.39 2.52
CA LYS A 222 9.30 -0.48 3.90
C LYS A 222 8.39 -1.33 4.77
N ILE A 223 7.09 -1.37 4.51
CA ILE A 223 6.10 -2.17 5.29
C ILE A 223 5.57 -3.34 4.47
N TRP A 224 5.29 -3.15 3.18
CA TRP A 224 4.68 -4.19 2.35
C TRP A 224 5.66 -4.69 1.29
N ASP A 225 5.66 -5.99 0.99
CA ASP A 225 6.40 -6.48 -0.19
C ASP A 225 5.59 -6.19 -1.46
N THR A 226 5.93 -5.08 -2.10
CA THR A 226 5.29 -4.65 -3.33
C THR A 226 5.99 -5.15 -4.59
N SER A 227 7.10 -5.90 -4.44
CA SER A 227 7.96 -6.31 -5.56
C SER A 227 7.21 -7.10 -6.64
N SER A 228 6.27 -7.95 -6.21
CA SER A 228 5.40 -8.70 -7.12
C SER A 228 4.46 -7.80 -7.94
N TYR A 229 3.99 -6.70 -7.36
CA TYR A 229 3.12 -5.74 -8.06
C TYR A 229 3.92 -4.86 -9.02
N HIS A 230 5.17 -4.53 -8.71
CA HIS A 230 6.07 -3.83 -9.64
C HIS A 230 6.51 -4.70 -10.84
N ARG A 231 6.49 -6.03 -10.69
CA ARG A 231 6.94 -6.98 -11.72
C ARG A 231 5.81 -7.62 -12.53
N GLY A 232 4.54 -7.40 -12.16
CA GLY A 232 3.40 -8.07 -12.79
C GLY A 232 3.43 -9.59 -12.61
N GLU A 233 2.76 -10.34 -13.50
CA GLU A 233 2.70 -11.82 -13.41
C GLU A 233 4.08 -12.51 -13.48
N TRP A 234 5.09 -11.84 -14.03
CA TRP A 234 6.48 -12.32 -14.12
C TRP A 234 7.18 -12.35 -12.74
N GLY A 235 6.65 -11.64 -11.74
CA GLY A 235 7.10 -11.74 -10.35
C GLY A 235 6.71 -13.06 -9.66
N LYS A 236 5.74 -13.82 -10.20
CA LYS A 236 5.30 -15.10 -9.63
C LYS A 236 6.33 -16.23 -9.83
N GLU A 237 7.10 -16.19 -10.93
CA GLU A 237 8.06 -17.25 -11.25
C GLU A 237 9.37 -17.16 -10.46
N MET A 238 9.78 -15.96 -10.02
CA MET A 238 11.03 -15.79 -9.25
C MET A 238 10.86 -15.83 -7.73
N VAL A 239 9.62 -15.82 -7.22
CA VAL A 239 9.32 -16.03 -5.79
C VAL A 239 8.42 -17.25 -5.65
N GLY A 240 8.96 -18.42 -5.95
CA GLY A 240 8.44 -19.73 -5.50
C GLY A 240 6.94 -20.01 -5.68
N GLY A 241 6.29 -19.44 -6.69
CA GLY A 241 4.87 -19.65 -6.95
C GLY A 241 4.63 -20.88 -7.81
N THR A 242 4.50 -22.05 -7.19
CA THR A 242 3.92 -23.22 -7.88
C THR A 242 2.47 -22.93 -8.25
N GLN A 243 2.14 -23.22 -9.51
CA GLN A 243 0.78 -23.17 -10.05
C GLN A 243 -0.13 -24.13 -9.27
N GLY A 244 -1.24 -23.61 -8.76
CA GLY A 244 -2.31 -24.38 -8.15
C GLY A 244 -3.62 -23.64 -8.36
N ALA A 245 -4.46 -24.19 -9.22
CA ALA A 245 -5.69 -23.60 -9.74
C ALA A 245 -6.66 -23.18 -8.62
N VAL A 246 -7.18 -21.95 -8.73
CA VAL A 246 -8.41 -21.54 -8.06
C VAL A 246 -9.57 -22.20 -8.81
N SER A 247 -9.96 -23.40 -8.39
CA SER A 247 -11.35 -23.84 -8.55
C SER A 247 -12.05 -23.53 -7.23
N ALA A 248 -12.70 -22.37 -7.19
CA ALA A 248 -13.60 -22.02 -6.10
C ALA A 248 -14.90 -22.79 -6.32
N THR A 249 -15.04 -23.96 -5.67
CA THR A 249 -16.35 -24.57 -5.48
C THR A 249 -17.05 -23.79 -4.38
N VAL A 250 -17.96 -22.89 -4.77
CA VAL A 250 -18.84 -22.18 -3.85
C VAL A 250 -19.76 -23.21 -3.20
N SER A 251 -19.56 -23.47 -1.92
CA SER A 251 -20.55 -24.17 -1.08
C SER A 251 -21.16 -23.12 -0.16
N SER A 252 -22.27 -22.56 -0.61
CA SER A 252 -23.19 -21.77 0.19
C SER A 252 -23.92 -22.69 1.17
N ASN A 253 -23.69 -22.52 2.46
CA ASN A 253 -24.67 -22.87 3.50
C ASN A 253 -24.62 -21.77 4.56
N ALA A 254 -25.52 -20.80 4.40
CA ALA A 254 -26.01 -19.98 5.48
C ALA A 254 -27.05 -20.80 6.25
N ASP A 255 -26.86 -20.95 7.56
CA ASP A 255 -27.92 -20.89 8.57
C ASP A 255 -27.30 -21.18 9.95
N GLY A 256 -27.25 -20.17 10.80
CA GLY A 256 -26.73 -20.27 12.15
C GLY A 256 -26.90 -18.98 12.94
N ASN A 257 -27.94 -18.95 13.78
CA ASN A 257 -28.35 -17.89 14.71
C ASN A 257 -27.20 -17.06 15.34
N PRO A 258 -27.36 -15.72 15.49
CA PRO A 258 -26.40 -14.88 16.18
C PRO A 258 -26.55 -15.06 17.69
N SER A 259 -25.74 -15.96 18.27
CA SER A 259 -25.55 -16.00 19.71
C SER A 259 -24.53 -14.93 20.10
N LEU A 260 -24.97 -13.89 20.80
CA LEU A 260 -24.11 -12.91 21.47
C LEU A 260 -23.17 -13.67 22.43
N VAL A 261 -21.90 -13.80 22.05
CA VAL A 261 -20.85 -14.27 22.97
C VAL A 261 -20.07 -13.03 23.41
N THR A 262 -20.52 -12.41 24.49
CA THR A 262 -19.69 -11.51 25.32
C THR A 262 -18.70 -12.38 26.12
N GLY A 263 -17.72 -12.94 25.42
CA GLY A 263 -16.53 -13.52 26.03
C GLY A 263 -15.47 -12.43 26.17
N SER A 264 -14.85 -12.29 27.34
CA SER A 264 -13.66 -11.45 27.53
C SER A 264 -12.61 -11.86 26.50
N ILE A 265 -12.46 -11.07 25.43
CA ILE A 265 -11.53 -11.34 24.34
C ILE A 265 -10.12 -11.18 24.90
N ARG A 266 -9.47 -12.31 25.18
CA ARG A 266 -8.03 -12.29 25.50
C ARG A 266 -7.29 -11.85 24.24
N PRO A 267 -6.33 -10.91 24.37
CA PRO A 267 -5.52 -10.49 23.24
C PRO A 267 -4.83 -11.67 22.55
N SER A 268 -4.56 -11.54 21.26
CA SER A 268 -3.74 -12.56 20.59
C SER A 268 -2.33 -12.59 21.22
N PRO A 269 -1.64 -13.75 21.25
CA PRO A 269 -0.27 -13.82 21.77
C PRO A 269 0.69 -12.82 21.10
N MET A 270 0.50 -12.57 19.81
CA MET A 270 1.22 -11.55 19.05
C MET A 270 0.99 -10.15 19.64
N THR A 271 -0.28 -9.79 19.82
CA THR A 271 -0.70 -8.49 20.35
C THR A 271 -0.25 -8.30 21.79
N GLU A 272 -0.36 -9.34 22.61
CA GLU A 272 0.11 -9.33 24.00
C GLU A 272 1.62 -9.10 24.07
N ALA A 273 2.40 -9.85 23.28
CA ALA A 273 3.84 -9.72 23.23
C ALA A 273 4.27 -8.30 22.80
N TRP A 274 3.65 -7.74 21.76
CA TRP A 274 3.96 -6.39 21.30
C TRP A 274 3.51 -5.30 22.29
N ARG A 275 2.32 -5.41 22.90
CA ARG A 275 1.89 -4.50 23.97
C ARG A 275 2.87 -4.51 25.14
N LYS A 276 3.41 -5.68 25.49
CA LYS A 276 4.43 -5.80 26.54
C LYS A 276 5.74 -5.10 26.16
N VAL A 277 6.18 -5.14 24.89
CA VAL A 277 7.32 -4.34 24.40
C VAL A 277 7.07 -2.86 24.62
N LYS A 278 5.89 -2.36 24.25
CA LYS A 278 5.49 -0.95 24.42
C LYS A 278 5.50 -0.53 25.88
N LEU A 279 4.84 -1.29 26.76
CA LEU A 279 4.77 -1.00 28.19
C LEU A 279 6.15 -0.98 28.87
N THR A 280 7.00 -1.97 28.57
CA THR A 280 8.33 -2.09 29.18
C THR A 280 9.32 -1.06 28.65
N SER A 281 9.12 -0.58 27.42
CA SER A 281 9.87 0.52 26.83
C SER A 281 9.51 1.85 27.46
N LEU A 282 8.20 2.10 27.68
CA LEU A 282 7.70 3.27 28.40
C LEU A 282 8.18 3.31 29.87
N SER A 283 8.23 2.14 30.53
CA SER A 283 8.78 2.05 31.89
C SER A 283 10.31 2.15 31.93
N GLY A 284 10.98 2.20 30.78
CA GLY A 284 12.43 2.26 30.66
C GLY A 284 13.17 0.99 31.11
N ASN A 285 12.47 -0.16 31.22
CA ASN A 285 13.06 -1.43 31.64
C ASN A 285 13.56 -2.23 30.42
N GLU A 286 14.82 -1.99 30.07
CA GLU A 286 15.46 -2.58 28.89
C GLU A 286 15.48 -4.11 28.92
N ALA A 287 15.72 -4.73 30.08
CA ALA A 287 15.79 -6.18 30.21
C ALA A 287 14.44 -6.85 29.92
N GLN A 288 13.36 -6.31 30.48
CA GLN A 288 12.01 -6.82 30.23
C GLN A 288 11.56 -6.54 28.79
N ALA A 289 11.95 -5.39 28.23
CA ALA A 289 11.65 -5.06 26.84
C ALA A 289 12.33 -6.01 25.85
N LYS A 290 13.60 -6.37 26.08
CA LYS A 290 14.31 -7.40 25.30
C LYS A 290 13.60 -8.74 25.33
N GLU A 291 13.13 -9.16 26.51
CA GLU A 291 12.44 -10.44 26.65
C GLU A 291 11.07 -10.43 25.95
N ALA A 292 10.29 -9.36 26.14
CA ALA A 292 9.03 -9.18 25.41
C ALA A 292 9.24 -9.15 23.89
N PHE A 293 10.33 -8.54 23.43
CA PHE A 293 10.66 -8.45 22.01
C PHE A 293 11.02 -9.82 21.40
N LYS A 294 11.74 -10.68 22.13
CA LYS A 294 12.00 -12.07 21.70
C LYS A 294 10.71 -12.88 21.60
N GLN A 295 9.77 -12.66 22.52
CA GLN A 295 8.44 -13.28 22.49
C GLN A 295 7.69 -12.84 21.23
N PHE A 296 7.67 -11.54 20.95
CA PHE A 296 7.08 -10.98 19.72
C PHE A 296 7.69 -11.60 18.46
N LEU A 297 9.02 -11.66 18.33
CA LEU A 297 9.69 -12.28 17.18
C LEU A 297 9.33 -13.77 17.00
N THR A 298 9.13 -14.48 18.11
CA THR A 298 8.71 -15.89 18.07
C THR A 298 7.31 -16.00 17.49
N GLU A 299 6.37 -15.19 17.96
CA GLU A 299 4.99 -15.17 17.46
C GLU A 299 4.91 -14.75 15.98
N VAL A 300 5.74 -13.79 15.55
CA VAL A 300 5.90 -13.41 14.13
C VAL A 300 6.32 -14.61 13.29
N ARG A 301 7.35 -15.34 13.71
CA ARG A 301 7.83 -16.52 12.97
C ARG A 301 6.78 -17.63 12.91
N VAL A 302 6.10 -17.90 14.02
CA VAL A 302 5.01 -18.89 14.07
C VAL A 302 3.86 -18.48 13.15
N SER A 303 3.51 -17.19 13.11
CA SER A 303 2.41 -16.72 12.27
C SER A 303 2.75 -16.78 10.78
N LYS A 304 4.02 -16.62 10.41
CA LYS A 304 4.50 -16.77 9.03
C LYS A 304 4.36 -18.19 8.45
N THR A 305 4.20 -19.22 9.28
CA THR A 305 4.03 -20.60 8.79
C THR A 305 2.57 -21.00 8.58
N LYS A 306 1.60 -20.19 9.01
CA LYS A 306 0.16 -20.53 8.99
C LYS A 306 -0.47 -20.43 7.60
N GLY A 307 0.10 -19.63 6.71
CA GLY A 307 -0.42 -19.42 5.36
C GLY A 307 0.16 -18.18 4.71
N LYS A 308 -0.13 -18.01 3.41
CA LYS A 308 0.40 -16.90 2.63
C LYS A 308 -0.12 -15.54 3.11
N SER A 309 -1.40 -15.46 3.47
CA SER A 309 -2.01 -14.22 3.97
C SER A 309 -1.42 -13.85 5.34
N GLU A 310 -1.30 -14.83 6.23
CA GLU A 310 -0.77 -14.67 7.58
C GLU A 310 0.71 -14.27 7.53
N ALA A 311 1.51 -14.90 6.66
CA ALA A 311 2.91 -14.53 6.46
C ALA A 311 3.07 -13.09 6.00
N MET A 312 2.18 -12.63 5.13
CA MET A 312 2.22 -11.26 4.64
C MET A 312 1.88 -10.25 5.73
N MET A 313 0.79 -10.48 6.49
CA MET A 313 0.41 -9.61 7.61
C MET A 313 1.47 -9.60 8.71
N ALA A 314 2.09 -10.75 8.99
CA ALA A 314 3.13 -10.86 10.02
C ALA A 314 4.39 -10.11 9.60
N THR A 315 4.75 -10.16 8.32
CA THR A 315 5.87 -9.39 7.76
C THR A 315 5.57 -7.89 7.78
N ALA A 316 4.33 -7.48 7.50
CA ALA A 316 3.94 -6.07 7.59
C ALA A 316 4.01 -5.54 9.02
N LEU A 317 3.54 -6.32 10.00
CA LEU A 317 3.63 -5.97 11.42
C LEU A 317 5.09 -5.89 11.89
N GLU A 318 5.93 -6.85 11.51
CA GLU A 318 7.37 -6.87 11.80
C GLU A 318 8.07 -5.60 11.27
N ARG A 319 7.76 -5.20 10.03
CA ARG A 319 8.32 -4.01 9.41
C ARG A 319 7.78 -2.71 10.00
N ALA A 320 6.49 -2.64 10.34
CA ALA A 320 5.92 -1.50 11.05
C ALA A 320 6.56 -1.34 12.44
N ALA A 321 6.73 -2.45 13.17
CA ALA A 321 7.44 -2.48 14.45
C ALA A 321 8.88 -1.97 14.33
N LYS A 322 9.60 -2.33 13.26
CA LYS A 322 10.95 -1.83 13.00
C LYS A 322 10.99 -0.30 12.88
N LEU A 323 10.09 0.26 12.06
CA LEU A 323 10.00 1.70 11.87
C LEU A 323 9.63 2.43 13.16
N LEU A 324 8.72 1.86 13.96
CA LEU A 324 8.38 2.40 15.28
C LEU A 324 9.61 2.43 16.21
N LEU A 325 10.38 1.35 16.30
CA LEU A 325 11.61 1.33 17.12
C LEU A 325 12.62 2.39 16.66
N GLU A 326 12.71 2.64 15.36
CA GLU A 326 13.63 3.63 14.78
C GLU A 326 13.15 5.08 15.00
N GLN A 327 11.84 5.34 14.91
CA GLN A 327 11.28 6.68 14.85
C GLN A 327 10.65 7.17 16.16
N ASP A 328 9.94 6.32 16.90
CA ASP A 328 9.21 6.73 18.09
C ASP A 328 10.19 6.93 19.29
N PRO A 329 10.22 8.12 19.91
CA PRO A 329 11.07 8.42 21.06
C PRO A 329 10.88 7.49 22.27
N SER A 330 9.70 6.88 22.42
CA SER A 330 9.41 5.94 23.52
C SER A 330 10.29 4.69 23.48
N TYR A 331 10.85 4.34 22.31
CA TYR A 331 11.72 3.18 22.12
C TYR A 331 13.22 3.51 22.10
N VAL A 332 13.64 4.74 22.41
CA VAL A 332 15.07 5.16 22.34
C VAL A 332 16.01 4.18 23.05
N LYS A 333 15.62 3.65 24.21
CA LYS A 333 16.43 2.70 25.00
C LYS A 333 16.55 1.32 24.36
N ILE A 334 15.64 0.95 23.46
CA ILE A 334 15.64 -0.36 22.79
C ILE A 334 15.77 -0.25 21.27
N ARG A 335 16.01 0.95 20.74
CA ARG A 335 16.13 1.21 19.29
C ARG A 335 17.12 0.29 18.58
N PHE A 336 18.19 -0.12 19.27
CA PHE A 336 19.17 -1.06 18.71
C PHE A 336 18.59 -2.45 18.39
N LEU A 337 17.41 -2.82 18.90
CA LEU A 337 16.70 -4.05 18.57
C LEU A 337 16.08 -4.01 17.17
N ALA A 338 15.92 -2.84 16.55
CA ALA A 338 15.40 -2.72 15.18
C ALA A 338 16.25 -3.48 14.14
N LYS A 339 17.53 -3.73 14.43
CA LYS A 339 18.44 -4.53 13.58
C LYS A 339 18.10 -6.03 13.54
N GLU A 340 17.26 -6.49 14.46
CA GLU A 340 16.83 -7.89 14.57
C GLU A 340 15.54 -8.17 13.76
N LEU A 341 14.97 -7.14 13.11
CA LEU A 341 13.77 -7.18 12.26
C LEU A 341 14.09 -7.03 10.77
#